data_AF-A0A9W8K5V8-F1
#
_entry.id   AF-A0A9W8K5V8-F1
#
_cell.length_a   1.000
_cell.length_b   1.000
_cell.length_c   1.000
_cell.angle_alpha   90.00
_cell.angle_beta   90.00
_cell.angle_gamma   90.00
#
_symmetry.space_group_name_H-M   'P 1'
#
loop_
_entity.id
_entity.type
_entity.pdbx_description
1 polymer ?
#
loop_
_entity_poly.entity_id
_entity_poly.type
_entity_poly.pdbx_seq_one_letter_code
_entity_poly.pdbx_strand_id
1 'polypeptide(L)'
;MLSNVEQAITNVLAAKQTPDYGNVLREYMNLTGFVPYLDNLASSFFHNAIDKYIGCGERLNSPFAHIISEIRKQEFDLCLLLMQIRLGTELIPCPCCGVCMPGDEIKRKMGFIDDEISLVATKTKKLHSRRFTKTKSRSKKVTGRVVAFDSCGPSTKADIHLAAVPST
;
A
#
# COMPACT_ATOMS: atom_id res chain seq x y z
N MET A 1 -24.27 -1.12 -19.76
CA MET A 1 -24.85 -1.80 -18.58
C MET A 1 -23.96 -1.42 -17.41
N LEU A 2 -24.54 -0.92 -16.30
CA LEU A 2 -23.75 -0.52 -15.13
C LEU A 2 -23.27 -1.75 -14.38
N SER A 3 -22.08 -1.68 -13.78
CA SER A 3 -21.62 -2.68 -12.82
C SER A 3 -22.44 -2.59 -11.51
N ASN A 4 -22.44 -3.64 -10.69
CA ASN A 4 -23.14 -3.61 -9.39
C ASN A 4 -22.63 -2.48 -8.47
N VAL A 5 -21.34 -2.13 -8.56
CA VAL A 5 -20.76 -1.00 -7.81
C VAL A 5 -21.29 0.33 -8.34
N GLU A 6 -21.35 0.50 -9.66
CA GLU A 6 -21.86 1.72 -10.28
C GLU A 6 -23.37 1.90 -10.03
N GLN A 7 -24.12 0.80 -10.03
CA GLN A 7 -25.53 0.80 -9.66
C GLN A 7 -25.71 1.16 -8.18
N ALA A 8 -24.87 0.64 -7.28
CA ALA A 8 -24.89 1.00 -5.86
C ALA A 8 -24.64 2.50 -5.67
N ILE A 9 -23.65 3.07 -6.34
CA ILE A 9 -23.37 4.51 -6.31
C ILE A 9 -24.57 5.31 -6.81
N THR A 10 -25.19 4.88 -7.91
CA THR A 10 -26.38 5.53 -8.49
C THR A 10 -27.53 5.55 -7.48
N ASN A 11 -27.78 4.44 -6.78
CA ASN A 11 -28.83 4.33 -5.77
C ASN A 11 -28.55 5.22 -4.55
N VAL A 12 -27.31 5.26 -4.06
CA VAL A 12 -26.89 6.12 -2.94
C VAL A 12 -27.08 7.60 -3.29
N LEU A 13 -26.69 8.01 -4.51
CA LEU A 13 -26.90 9.38 -4.98
C LEU A 13 -28.39 9.71 -5.16
N ALA A 14 -29.19 8.78 -5.68
CA ALA A 14 -30.64 8.93 -5.81
C ALA A 14 -31.32 9.10 -4.44
N ALA A 15 -30.81 8.43 -3.41
CA ALA A 15 -31.23 8.57 -2.03
C ALA A 15 -30.70 9.85 -1.34
N LYS A 16 -29.98 10.72 -2.07
CA LYS A 16 -29.35 11.95 -1.56
C LYS A 16 -28.36 11.72 -0.41
N GLN A 17 -27.72 10.54 -0.40
CA GLN A 17 -26.69 10.19 0.56
C GLN A 17 -25.29 10.45 -0.01
N THR A 18 -24.31 10.63 0.88
CA THR A 18 -22.90 10.74 0.49
C THR A 18 -22.41 9.36 0.01
N PRO A 19 -21.76 9.26 -1.17
CA PRO A 19 -21.21 8.00 -1.68
C PRO A 19 -19.89 7.63 -1.00
N ASP A 20 -19.94 7.43 0.32
CA ASP A 20 -18.84 6.90 1.11
C ASP A 20 -18.81 5.36 1.11
N TYR A 21 -17.71 4.78 1.59
CA TYR A 21 -17.50 3.34 1.67
C TYR A 21 -18.67 2.61 2.35
N GLY A 22 -19.16 3.13 3.48
CA GLY A 22 -20.22 2.47 4.25
C GLY A 22 -21.56 2.44 3.52
N ASN A 23 -21.99 3.57 2.94
CA ASN A 23 -23.25 3.68 2.22
C ASN A 23 -23.22 2.86 0.93
N VAL A 24 -22.11 2.88 0.19
CA VAL A 24 -21.97 2.14 -1.07
C VAL A 24 -21.82 0.64 -0.83
N LEU A 25 -21.08 0.20 0.19
CA LEU A 25 -21.00 -1.22 0.55
C LEU A 25 -22.38 -1.76 0.94
N ARG A 26 -23.14 -1.05 1.78
CA ARG A 26 -24.49 -1.44 2.18
C ARG A 26 -25.40 -1.63 0.97
N GLU A 27 -25.37 -0.68 0.04
CA GLU A 27 -26.22 -0.76 -1.15
C GLU A 27 -25.74 -1.83 -2.14
N TYR A 28 -24.44 -2.02 -2.26
CA TYR A 28 -23.87 -3.13 -3.02
C TYR A 28 -24.32 -4.49 -2.48
N MET A 29 -24.36 -4.66 -1.15
CA MET A 29 -24.88 -5.86 -0.50
C MET A 29 -26.36 -6.09 -0.78
N ASN A 30 -27.17 -5.02 -0.75
CA ASN A 30 -28.60 -5.08 -1.11
C ASN A 30 -28.79 -5.57 -2.55
N LEU A 31 -28.00 -5.05 -3.50
CA LEU A 31 -28.08 -5.42 -4.92
C LEU A 31 -27.63 -6.85 -5.21
N THR A 32 -26.64 -7.34 -4.48
CA THR A 32 -26.06 -8.68 -4.68
C THR A 32 -26.76 -9.77 -3.89
N GLY A 33 -27.69 -9.40 -3.00
CA GLY A 33 -28.41 -10.34 -2.14
C GLY A 33 -27.53 -10.96 -1.05
N PHE A 34 -26.42 -10.31 -0.68
CA PHE A 34 -25.63 -10.76 0.47
C PHE A 34 -26.45 -10.61 1.75
N VAL A 35 -26.61 -11.72 2.48
CA VAL A 35 -27.29 -11.73 3.77
C VAL A 35 -26.38 -11.09 4.84
N PRO A 36 -26.91 -10.29 5.79
CA PRO A 36 -26.12 -9.58 6.83
C PRO A 36 -25.25 -10.44 7.75
N TYR A 37 -25.24 -11.76 7.60
CA TYR A 37 -24.40 -12.69 8.35
C TYR A 37 -23.14 -13.10 7.57
N LEU A 38 -22.98 -12.65 6.32
CA LEU A 38 -21.86 -12.96 5.43
C LEU A 38 -20.91 -11.75 5.22
N ASP A 39 -20.91 -10.80 6.14
CA ASP A 39 -20.24 -9.49 6.00
C ASP A 39 -18.76 -9.56 5.59
N ASN A 40 -18.02 -10.57 6.06
CA ASN A 40 -16.62 -10.77 5.71
C ASN A 40 -16.43 -11.17 4.23
N LEU A 41 -17.34 -12.01 3.70
CA LEU A 41 -17.33 -12.41 2.29
C LEU A 41 -17.76 -11.22 1.42
N ALA A 42 -18.83 -10.54 1.80
CA ALA A 42 -19.35 -9.38 1.06
C ALA A 42 -18.31 -8.28 0.92
N SER A 43 -17.58 -7.96 2.01
CA SER A 43 -16.47 -6.99 1.98
C SER A 43 -15.36 -7.42 1.04
N SER A 44 -15.01 -8.71 1.01
CA SER A 44 -13.99 -9.24 0.09
C SER A 44 -14.43 -9.16 -1.39
N PHE A 45 -15.70 -9.44 -1.69
CA PHE A 45 -16.25 -9.28 -3.04
C PHE A 45 -16.32 -7.82 -3.46
N PHE A 46 -16.68 -6.93 -2.53
CA PHE A 46 -16.70 -5.49 -2.77
C PHE A 46 -15.30 -4.95 -3.04
N HIS A 47 -14.31 -5.33 -2.22
CA HIS A 47 -12.90 -5.02 -2.44
C HIS A 47 -12.45 -5.40 -3.86
N ASN A 48 -12.69 -6.65 -4.26
CA ASN A 48 -12.37 -7.13 -5.61
C ASN A 48 -13.12 -6.38 -6.72
N ALA A 49 -14.31 -5.86 -6.43
CA ALA A 49 -15.10 -5.10 -7.40
C ALA A 49 -14.54 -3.68 -7.59
N ILE A 50 -14.11 -3.02 -6.51
CA ILE A 50 -13.54 -1.67 -6.56
C ILE A 50 -12.06 -1.68 -6.98
N ASP A 51 -11.31 -2.76 -6.73
CA ASP A 51 -9.89 -2.86 -7.09
C ASP A 51 -9.65 -2.92 -8.61
N LYS A 52 -10.70 -3.23 -9.38
CA LYS A 52 -10.70 -3.10 -10.84
C LYS A 52 -10.47 -1.66 -11.30
N TYR A 53 -10.79 -0.68 -10.45
CA TYR A 53 -10.64 0.75 -10.71
C TYR A 53 -9.29 1.21 -10.13
N ILE A 54 -8.20 0.77 -10.77
CA ILE A 54 -6.83 1.17 -10.42
C ILE A 54 -6.70 2.70 -10.59
N GLY A 55 -5.87 3.31 -9.72
CA GLY A 55 -5.79 4.76 -9.48
C GLY A 55 -5.83 5.64 -10.73
N CYS A 56 -6.33 6.87 -10.55
CA CYS A 56 -6.53 7.90 -11.56
C CYS A 56 -5.31 8.06 -12.50
N GLY A 57 -5.26 7.27 -13.56
CA GLY A 57 -4.16 7.26 -14.52
C GLY A 57 -4.52 6.38 -15.72
N GLU A 58 -5.05 5.19 -15.47
CA GLU A 58 -5.60 4.31 -16.49
C GLU A 58 -7.12 4.44 -16.49
N ARG A 59 -7.64 5.33 -17.32
CA ARG A 59 -9.09 5.62 -17.38
C ARG A 59 -9.86 4.37 -17.83
N LEU A 60 -10.48 3.67 -16.88
CA LEU A 60 -11.74 3.00 -17.14
C LEU A 60 -12.72 4.07 -17.65
N ASN A 61 -13.38 3.81 -18.78
CA ASN A 61 -14.41 4.68 -19.36
C ASN A 61 -15.70 4.66 -18.50
N SER A 62 -15.59 4.91 -17.20
CA SER A 62 -16.70 4.96 -16.26
C SER A 62 -16.83 6.37 -15.69
N PRO A 63 -18.04 6.96 -15.68
CA PRO A 63 -18.29 8.26 -15.05
C PRO A 63 -18.10 8.22 -13.52
N PHE A 64 -18.05 7.03 -12.92
CA PHE A 64 -17.92 6.83 -11.48
C PHE A 64 -16.49 6.57 -11.01
N ALA A 65 -15.51 6.51 -11.92
CA ALA A 65 -14.13 6.13 -11.60
C ALA A 65 -13.51 6.97 -10.46
N HIS A 66 -13.76 8.29 -10.44
CA HIS A 66 -13.30 9.16 -9.37
C HIS A 66 -13.93 8.80 -8.01
N ILE A 67 -15.24 8.56 -7.97
CA ILE A 67 -15.96 8.19 -6.74
C ILE A 67 -15.45 6.85 -6.22
N ILE A 68 -15.24 5.88 -7.10
CA ILE A 68 -14.74 4.54 -6.72
C ILE A 68 -13.30 4.62 -6.20
N SER A 69 -12.45 5.46 -6.80
CA SER A 69 -11.10 5.72 -6.29
C SER A 69 -11.12 6.28 -4.86
N GLU A 70 -12.04 7.20 -4.57
CA GLU A 70 -12.21 7.76 -3.22
C GLU A 70 -12.73 6.73 -2.23
N ILE A 71 -13.68 5.88 -2.63
CA ILE A 71 -14.16 4.76 -1.80
C ILE A 71 -13.03 3.79 -1.48
N ARG A 72 -12.14 3.51 -2.44
CA ARG A 72 -10.96 2.64 -2.25
C ARG A 72 -9.97 3.23 -1.26
N LYS A 73 -9.77 4.56 -1.29
CA LYS A 73 -8.98 5.27 -0.26
C LYS A 73 -9.59 5.09 1.14
N GLN A 74 -10.91 5.27 1.26
CA GLN A 74 -11.62 5.11 2.53
C GLN A 74 -11.54 3.68 3.07
N GLU A 75 -11.72 2.67 2.21
CA GLU A 75 -11.56 1.25 2.57
C GLU A 75 -10.15 0.97 3.09
N PHE A 76 -9.14 1.45 2.35
CA PHE A 76 -7.74 1.24 2.71
C PHE A 76 -7.40 1.88 4.06
N ASP A 77 -7.89 3.10 4.30
CA ASP A 77 -7.73 3.80 5.58
C ASP A 77 -8.34 3.02 6.74
N LEU A 78 -9.54 2.44 6.55
CA LEU A 78 -10.15 1.54 7.54
C LEU A 78 -9.27 0.32 7.80
N CYS A 79 -8.70 -0.28 6.76
CA CYS A 79 -7.85 -1.46 6.89
C CYS A 79 -6.58 -1.17 7.69
N LEU A 80 -5.91 -0.04 7.42
CA LEU A 80 -4.74 0.37 8.18
C LEU A 80 -5.09 0.65 9.65
N LEU A 81 -6.20 1.34 9.91
CA LEU A 81 -6.66 1.61 11.27
C LEU A 81 -6.94 0.31 12.05
N LEU A 82 -7.65 -0.64 11.42
CA LEU A 82 -7.93 -1.94 12.03
C LEU A 82 -6.65 -2.75 12.28
N MET A 83 -5.67 -2.69 11.39
CA MET A 83 -4.35 -3.32 11.61
C MET A 83 -3.62 -2.69 12.80
N GLN A 84 -3.61 -1.37 12.93
CA GLN A 84 -2.98 -0.67 14.05
C GLN A 84 -3.63 -1.05 15.38
N ILE A 85 -4.98 -1.06 15.43
CA ILE A 85 -5.73 -1.48 16.62
C ILE A 85 -5.41 -2.94 16.98
N ARG A 86 -5.40 -3.84 15.98
CA ARG A 86 -5.16 -5.27 16.21
C ARG A 86 -3.75 -5.58 16.66
N LEU A 87 -2.75 -4.89 16.10
CA LEU A 87 -1.34 -5.11 16.44
C LEU A 87 -0.90 -4.30 17.67
N GLY A 88 -1.68 -3.29 18.08
CA GLY A 88 -1.33 -2.39 19.18
C GLY A 88 -0.11 -1.51 18.88
N THR A 89 0.13 -1.19 17.61
CA THR A 89 1.30 -0.43 17.15
C THR A 89 0.93 0.49 15.99
N GLU A 90 1.60 1.64 15.91
CA GLU A 90 1.50 2.57 14.78
C GLU A 90 2.22 2.05 13.53
N LEU A 91 3.21 1.16 13.72
CA LEU A 91 3.97 0.52 12.65
C LEU A 91 3.29 -0.76 12.20
N ILE A 92 2.90 -0.81 10.92
CA ILE A 92 2.22 -1.95 10.32
C ILE A 92 2.98 -2.42 9.05
N PRO A 93 2.95 -3.72 8.70
CA PRO A 93 3.70 -4.24 7.56
C PRO A 93 3.14 -3.71 6.23
N CYS A 94 3.99 -3.15 5.35
CA CYS A 94 3.56 -2.75 4.01
C CYS A 94 3.14 -3.98 3.21
N PRO A 95 1.94 -4.02 2.59
CA PRO A 95 1.56 -5.11 1.69
C PRO A 95 2.49 -5.22 0.47
N CYS A 96 3.17 -4.13 0.12
CA CYS A 96 4.08 -4.04 -1.03
C CYS A 96 5.43 -4.71 -0.82
N CYS A 97 6.00 -4.65 0.39
CA CYS A 97 7.40 -5.01 0.64
C CYS A 97 7.63 -5.70 2.00
N GLY A 98 6.59 -5.86 2.81
CA GLY A 98 6.65 -6.48 4.14
C GLY A 98 7.32 -5.63 5.24
N VAL A 99 7.92 -4.49 4.89
CA VAL A 99 8.59 -3.61 5.87
C VAL A 99 7.56 -2.93 6.77
N CYS A 100 7.78 -2.93 8.08
CA CYS A 100 6.93 -2.22 9.04
C CYS A 100 7.18 -0.72 8.99
N MET A 101 6.12 0.07 8.77
CA MET A 101 6.21 1.53 8.69
C MET A 101 4.89 2.19 9.12
N PRO A 102 4.86 3.51 9.40
CA PRO A 102 3.64 4.22 9.74
C PRO A 102 2.61 4.15 8.61
N GLY A 103 1.32 4.15 8.95
CA GLY A 103 0.23 4.11 7.98
C GLY A 103 0.34 5.17 6.88
N ASP A 104 0.73 6.39 7.22
CA ASP A 104 0.91 7.49 6.25
C ASP A 104 2.06 7.25 5.25
N GLU A 105 3.11 6.53 5.64
CA GLU A 105 4.17 6.13 4.72
C GLU A 105 3.66 5.06 3.73
N ILE A 106 2.83 4.13 4.20
CA ILE A 106 2.19 3.11 3.35
C ILE A 106 1.25 3.80 2.36
N LYS A 107 0.40 4.71 2.82
CA LYS A 107 -0.53 5.45 1.94
C LYS A 107 0.20 6.20 0.82
N ARG A 108 1.32 6.85 1.13
CA ARG A 108 2.20 7.49 0.12
C ARG A 108 2.77 6.48 -0.87
N LYS A 109 3.34 5.37 -0.38
CA LYS A 109 3.88 4.31 -1.26
C LYS A 109 2.84 3.68 -2.18
N MET A 110 1.60 3.59 -1.71
CA MET A 110 0.48 3.02 -2.46
C MET A 110 -0.23 4.05 -3.37
N GLY A 111 0.24 5.30 -3.41
CA GLY A 111 -0.34 6.36 -4.25
C GLY A 111 -1.72 6.84 -3.79
N PHE A 112 -2.07 6.64 -2.51
CA PHE A 112 -3.31 7.17 -1.94
C PHE A 112 -3.18 8.61 -1.46
N ILE A 113 -1.94 9.05 -1.19
CA ILE A 113 -1.58 10.44 -0.90
C ILE A 113 -0.65 10.91 -2.01
N ASP A 114 -1.05 11.94 -2.74
CA ASP A 114 -0.18 12.63 -3.68
C ASP A 114 0.73 13.60 -2.90
N ASP A 115 2.05 13.45 -3.02
CA ASP A 115 3.05 14.32 -2.39
C ASP A 115 3.14 15.72 -3.07
N GLU A 116 2.06 16.22 -3.69
CA GLU A 116 2.05 17.52 -4.38
C GLU A 116 2.17 18.74 -3.44
N ILE A 117 2.26 18.55 -2.12
CA ILE A 117 2.51 19.62 -1.13
C ILE A 117 3.88 19.47 -0.45
N SER A 118 4.94 19.08 -1.17
CA SER A 118 6.31 19.14 -0.62
C SER A 118 7.41 19.59 -1.59
N LEU A 119 7.06 20.26 -2.71
CA LEU A 119 8.06 20.87 -3.61
C LEU A 119 8.29 22.38 -3.40
N VAL A 120 7.62 23.03 -2.43
CA VAL A 120 7.80 24.48 -2.15
C VAL A 120 8.46 24.80 -0.81
N ALA A 121 8.61 23.83 0.11
CA ALA A 121 9.22 24.08 1.41
C ALA A 121 10.39 23.12 1.70
N THR A 122 11.58 23.46 1.17
CA THR A 122 12.92 23.31 1.79
C THR A 122 14.03 23.39 0.73
N LYS A 123 14.11 24.53 0.02
CA LYS A 123 15.40 25.06 -0.46
C LYS A 123 15.85 26.21 0.44
N THR A 124 15.92 25.99 1.75
CA THR A 124 16.73 26.84 2.62
C THR A 124 18.19 26.42 2.42
N LYS A 125 18.86 27.18 1.56
CA LYS A 125 20.30 27.15 1.31
C LYS A 125 21.05 26.92 2.62
N LYS A 126 21.83 25.83 2.69
CA LYS A 126 22.81 25.59 3.74
C LYS A 126 23.68 26.84 3.89
N LEU A 127 23.49 27.55 5.00
CA LEU A 127 24.30 28.70 5.36
C LEU A 127 25.70 28.20 5.72
N HIS A 128 26.68 28.84 5.09
CA HIS A 128 28.09 28.47 5.07
C HIS A 128 28.69 28.59 6.48
N SER A 129 28.80 27.48 7.21
CA SER A 129 29.60 27.45 8.44
C SER A 129 31.08 27.36 8.07
N ARG A 130 31.75 28.51 8.05
CA ARG A 130 33.21 28.63 8.05
C ARG A 130 33.71 28.39 9.48
N ARG A 131 34.35 27.24 9.73
CA ARG A 131 35.35 27.13 10.81
C ARG A 131 36.64 26.57 10.25
N PHE A 132 37.67 27.39 10.37
CA PHE A 132 39.07 27.07 10.13
C PHE A 132 39.52 25.92 11.04
N THR A 133 40.30 24.99 10.49
CA THR A 133 41.57 24.51 11.08
C THR A 133 42.35 23.73 10.01
N LYS A 134 43.50 24.28 9.60
CA LYS A 134 44.51 23.58 8.81
C LYS A 134 45.50 22.93 9.77
N THR A 135 45.63 21.60 9.70
CA THR A 135 46.86 20.87 10.04
C THR A 135 46.98 19.66 9.11
N LYS A 136 47.93 19.73 8.16
CA LYS A 136 48.57 18.56 7.50
C LYS A 136 49.40 17.84 8.59
N SER A 137 49.74 16.55 8.60
CA SER A 137 49.79 15.45 7.63
C SER A 137 50.19 14.17 8.39
N ARG A 138 49.74 12.98 8.00
CA ARG A 138 50.59 11.86 7.52
C ARG A 138 49.81 10.55 7.41
N SER A 139 50.25 9.78 6.43
CA SER A 139 49.77 8.51 5.90
C SER A 139 49.62 7.37 6.90
N LYS A 140 48.65 6.47 6.67
CA LYS A 140 48.90 5.02 6.63
C LYS A 140 47.76 4.27 5.92
N LYS A 141 48.16 3.43 4.96
CA LYS A 141 47.38 2.39 4.29
C LYS A 141 46.78 1.43 5.32
N VAL A 142 45.52 1.04 5.17
CA VAL A 142 45.05 -0.33 5.45
C VAL A 142 43.94 -0.70 4.47
N THR A 143 44.20 -1.78 3.75
CA THR A 143 43.36 -2.57 2.86
C THR A 143 42.17 -3.21 3.57
N GLY A 144 40.99 -3.21 2.95
CA GLY A 144 39.83 -3.99 3.42
C GLY A 144 38.75 -4.10 2.36
N ARG A 145 38.31 -5.32 2.08
CA ARG A 145 37.55 -5.79 0.91
C ARG A 145 36.23 -5.04 0.65
N VAL A 146 36.01 -4.70 -0.62
CA VAL A 146 34.68 -4.43 -1.19
C VAL A 146 33.98 -5.77 -1.35
N VAL A 147 32.90 -6.00 -0.61
CA VAL A 147 31.93 -7.06 -0.96
C VAL A 147 30.86 -6.37 -1.78
N ALA A 148 30.88 -6.62 -3.09
CA ALA A 148 29.79 -6.28 -3.97
C ALA A 148 28.58 -7.15 -3.58
N PHE A 149 27.46 -6.51 -3.28
CA PHE A 149 26.17 -7.18 -3.15
C PHE A 149 25.58 -7.21 -4.57
N ASP A 150 25.59 -8.39 -5.19
CA ASP A 150 25.03 -8.61 -6.52
C ASP A 150 23.52 -8.81 -6.40
N SER A 151 22.76 -8.05 -7.18
CA SER A 151 21.31 -7.97 -7.14
C SER A 151 20.75 -8.36 -8.50
N CYS A 152 20.58 -9.67 -8.73
CA CYS A 152 19.69 -10.31 -9.71
C CYS A 152 19.69 -11.84 -9.50
N GLY A 153 18.51 -12.48 -9.38
CA GLY A 153 18.31 -13.94 -9.17
C GLY A 153 18.59 -14.81 -10.43
N PRO A 154 17.92 -15.96 -10.69
CA PRO A 154 16.93 -16.73 -9.91
C PRO A 154 17.14 -18.28 -9.89
N SER A 155 16.24 -18.99 -9.20
CA SER A 155 15.67 -20.33 -9.52
C SER A 155 16.43 -21.65 -9.25
N THR A 156 15.75 -22.48 -8.42
CA THR A 156 15.57 -23.95 -8.46
C THR A 156 16.76 -24.91 -8.62
N LYS A 157 16.91 -25.81 -7.63
CA LYS A 157 16.75 -27.28 -7.80
C LYS A 157 16.70 -27.98 -6.45
N ALA A 158 15.71 -28.84 -6.31
CA ALA A 158 15.68 -29.92 -5.33
C ALA A 158 16.74 -30.96 -5.72
N ASP A 159 17.48 -31.48 -4.74
CA ASP A 159 18.11 -32.79 -4.86
C ASP A 159 17.97 -33.54 -3.54
N ILE A 160 17.32 -34.70 -3.66
CA ILE A 160 17.19 -35.76 -2.66
C ILE A 160 18.52 -36.49 -2.64
N HIS A 161 19.12 -36.68 -1.47
CA HIS A 161 20.11 -37.75 -1.29
C HIS A 161 19.82 -38.57 -0.05
N LEU A 162 19.45 -39.82 -0.32
CA LEU A 162 19.35 -40.96 0.58
C LEU A 162 20.73 -41.37 1.14
N ALA A 163 20.65 -41.99 2.33
CA ALA A 163 21.53 -43.02 2.90
C ALA A 163 22.90 -42.62 3.46
N ALA A 164 23.12 -42.84 4.75
CA ALA A 164 23.63 -44.14 5.25
C ALA A 164 23.60 -44.20 6.80
N VAL A 165 23.08 -45.32 7.32
CA VAL A 165 23.19 -45.76 8.71
C VAL A 165 24.51 -46.51 8.87
N PRO A 166 25.35 -46.25 9.89
CA PRO A 166 26.37 -47.21 10.28
C PRO A 166 25.79 -48.15 11.33
N SER A 167 25.77 -49.44 11.00
CA SER A 167 25.68 -50.54 11.96
C SER A 167 27.06 -51.17 12.12
N THR A 168 27.29 -51.67 13.34
CA THR A 168 28.45 -52.38 13.93
C THR A 168 29.51 -51.50 14.58
#